data_AF-A0A0Q9XJP8-F1
#
_entry.id   AF-A0A0Q9XJP8-F1
#
_cell.length_a   1.000
_cell.length_b   1.000
_cell.length_c   1.000
_cell.angle_alpha   90.00
_cell.angle_beta   90.00
_cell.angle_gamma   90.00
#
_symmetry.space_group_name_H-M   'P 1'
#
loop_
_entity.id
_entity.type
_entity.pdbx_description
1 polymer ?
#
loop_
_entity_poly.entity_id
_entity_poly.type
_entity_poly.pdbx_seq_one_letter_code
_entity_poly.pdbx_strand_id
1 'polypeptide(L)'
;MCNRTRWGRIDPSVQIDLVHGPTDRVLQLDHRTLPGYVEQQLLLMASPLPFLNFLNKFRLDEILINHQLKGVYTMRTAATVTEVATHAWRIMTTADRMPYIQLARKAEHIQQARVLHFLGKDCRRRTKP
;
A
#
# COMPACT_ATOMS: atom_id res chain seq x y z
N MET A 1 -1.04 -9.72 -29.48
CA MET A 1 -2.17 -8.80 -29.19
C MET A 1 -2.57 -9.02 -27.74
N CYS A 2 -2.57 -7.95 -26.94
CA CYS A 2 -2.78 -7.98 -25.49
C CYS A 2 -4.26 -8.23 -25.12
N ASN A 3 -4.53 -9.31 -24.39
CA ASN A 3 -5.80 -9.48 -23.67
C ASN A 3 -5.68 -8.84 -22.29
N ARG A 4 -5.82 -7.51 -22.24
CA ARG A 4 -6.08 -6.80 -20.97
C ARG A 4 -7.55 -7.04 -20.59
N THR A 5 -7.79 -7.91 -19.62
CA THR A 5 -9.10 -7.95 -18.95
C THR A 5 -9.25 -6.67 -18.12
N ARG A 6 -10.36 -5.97 -18.36
CA ARG A 6 -10.73 -4.64 -17.85
C ARG A 6 -10.76 -4.50 -16.32
N TRP A 7 -10.47 -5.58 -15.58
CA TRP A 7 -10.57 -5.66 -14.11
C TRP A 7 -9.54 -6.63 -13.53
N GLY A 8 -8.24 -6.51 -13.88
CA GLY A 8 -7.14 -7.09 -13.08
C GLY A 8 -7.24 -8.58 -12.74
N ARG A 9 -8.06 -9.37 -13.46
CA ARG A 9 -8.12 -10.82 -13.29
C ARG A 9 -6.91 -11.37 -14.00
N ILE A 10 -5.90 -11.71 -13.20
CA ILE A 10 -4.78 -12.52 -13.65
C ILE A 10 -5.41 -13.78 -14.24
N ASP A 11 -5.10 -14.04 -15.50
CA ASP A 11 -5.57 -15.22 -16.20
C ASP A 11 -5.10 -16.46 -15.41
N PRO A 12 -6.00 -17.38 -15.03
CA PRO A 12 -5.64 -18.55 -14.22
C PRO A 12 -4.67 -19.50 -14.93
N SER A 13 -4.46 -19.35 -16.25
CA SER A 13 -3.45 -20.06 -17.02
C SER A 13 -2.06 -19.43 -16.96
N VAL A 14 -1.93 -18.23 -16.37
CA VAL A 14 -0.63 -17.59 -16.15
C VAL A 14 0.05 -18.29 -14.97
N GLN A 15 0.97 -19.19 -15.30
CA GLN A 15 1.97 -19.63 -14.33
C GLN A 15 2.87 -18.43 -14.00
N ILE A 16 2.73 -17.92 -12.78
CA ILE A 16 3.64 -16.93 -12.23
C ILE A 16 4.84 -17.71 -11.69
N ASP A 17 5.96 -17.64 -12.39
CA ASP A 17 7.23 -18.09 -11.83
C ASP A 17 7.60 -17.17 -10.67
N LEU A 18 7.35 -17.64 -9.44
CA LEU A 18 7.79 -16.97 -8.23
C LEU A 18 9.31 -16.97 -8.23
N VAL A 19 9.90 -15.83 -8.58
CA VAL A 19 11.35 -15.62 -8.50
C VAL A 19 11.78 -15.93 -7.07
N HIS A 20 12.58 -16.98 -6.91
CA HIS A 20 13.10 -17.37 -5.61
C HIS A 20 14.03 -16.26 -5.12
N GLY A 21 13.74 -15.74 -3.92
CA GLY A 21 14.61 -14.76 -3.29
C GLY A 21 16.00 -15.35 -3.02
N PRO A 22 17.00 -14.51 -2.73
CA PRO A 22 18.40 -14.94 -2.50
C PRO A 22 18.56 -15.90 -1.32
N THR A 23 17.54 -16.04 -0.48
CA THR A 23 17.42 -17.10 0.51
C THR A 23 16.41 -18.10 0.00
N ASP A 24 16.84 -19.34 -0.25
CA ASP A 24 16.04 -20.50 -0.70
C ASP A 24 14.98 -20.97 0.33
N ARG A 25 14.50 -20.04 1.17
CA ARG A 25 13.54 -20.26 2.24
C ARG A 25 12.15 -20.11 1.66
N VAL A 26 11.46 -21.24 1.53
CA VAL A 26 10.01 -21.28 1.30
C VAL A 26 9.33 -20.57 2.47
N LEU A 27 8.65 -19.45 2.19
CA LEU A 27 7.90 -18.68 3.19
C LEU A 27 6.68 -19.50 3.63
N GLN A 28 6.74 -20.11 4.82
CA GLN A 28 5.56 -20.71 5.43
C GLN A 28 4.68 -19.61 6.01
N LEU A 29 3.53 -19.39 5.37
CA LEU A 29 2.48 -18.51 5.86
C LEU A 29 1.57 -19.33 6.80
N ASP A 30 1.76 -19.17 8.10
CA ASP A 30 0.89 -19.73 9.13
C ASP A 30 0.21 -18.60 9.93
N HIS A 31 -0.65 -18.95 10.88
CA HIS A 31 -1.38 -17.96 11.68
C HIS A 31 -0.46 -17.09 12.56
N ARG A 32 0.80 -17.51 12.78
CA ARG A 32 1.80 -16.79 13.58
C ARG A 32 2.63 -15.84 12.71
N THR A 33 2.99 -16.25 11.49
CA THR A 33 3.87 -15.49 10.59
C THR A 33 3.11 -14.56 9.67
N LEU A 34 1.89 -14.93 9.24
CA LEU A 34 1.07 -14.16 8.32
C LEU A 34 0.82 -12.70 8.78
N PRO A 35 0.47 -12.42 10.07
CA PRO A 35 0.23 -11.05 10.50
C PRO A 35 1.45 -10.14 10.29
N GLY A 36 2.64 -10.64 10.60
CA GLY A 36 3.89 -9.89 10.43
C GLY A 36 4.21 -9.60 8.96
N TYR A 37 4.02 -10.58 8.08
CA TYR A 37 4.23 -10.38 6.64
C TYR A 37 3.21 -9.43 6.03
N VAL A 38 1.94 -9.52 6.44
CA VAL A 38 0.89 -8.59 6.01
C VAL A 38 1.19 -7.18 6.49
N GLU A 39 1.58 -7.01 7.76
CA GLU A 39 1.98 -5.69 8.29
C GLU A 39 3.17 -5.13 7.50
N GLN A 40 4.20 -5.94 7.25
CA GLN A 40 5.37 -5.53 6.49
C GLN A 40 4.98 -5.11 5.07
N GLN A 41 4.18 -5.92 4.36
CA GLN A 41 3.73 -5.59 3.00
C GLN A 41 2.89 -4.31 2.97
N LEU A 42 1.97 -4.15 3.92
CA LEU A 42 1.16 -2.94 4.07
C LEU A 42 2.04 -1.71 4.30
N LEU A 43 3.09 -1.83 5.12
CA LEU A 43 4.06 -0.76 5.35
C LEU A 43 4.86 -0.39 4.08
N LEU A 44 5.16 -1.36 3.20
CA LEU A 44 5.83 -1.07 1.93
C LEU A 44 4.93 -0.35 0.93
N MET A 45 3.61 -0.53 1.04
CA MET A 45 2.59 0.11 0.21
C MET A 45 2.04 1.41 0.82
N ALA A 46 2.33 1.67 2.09
CA ALA A 46 1.89 2.87 2.79
C ALA A 46 2.58 4.11 2.23
N SER A 47 1.85 5.23 2.25
CA SER A 47 2.34 6.54 1.85
C SER A 47 2.88 7.31 3.05
N PRO A 48 3.92 8.15 2.89
CA PRO A 48 4.33 9.13 3.90
C PRO A 48 3.30 10.27 4.10
N LEU A 49 2.24 10.31 3.28
CA LEU A 49 1.15 11.28 3.42
C LEU A 49 -0.06 10.64 4.12
N PRO A 50 -0.47 11.12 5.31
CA PRO A 50 -1.58 10.54 6.06
C PRO A 50 -2.89 10.47 5.26
N PHE A 51 -3.19 11.53 4.50
CA PHE A 51 -4.40 11.59 3.68
C PHE A 51 -4.43 10.51 2.60
N LEU A 52 -3.30 10.15 2.00
CA LEU A 52 -3.25 9.10 0.98
C LEU A 52 -3.52 7.72 1.59
N ASN A 53 -3.05 7.46 2.81
CA ASN A 53 -3.37 6.22 3.51
C ASN A 53 -4.88 6.12 3.80
N PHE A 54 -5.49 7.22 4.23
CA PHE A 54 -6.94 7.30 4.41
C PHE A 54 -7.70 7.09 3.09
N LEU A 55 -7.28 7.78 2.02
CA LEU A 55 -7.90 7.66 0.70
C LEU A 55 -7.83 6.23 0.15
N ASN A 56 -6.70 5.54 0.34
CA ASN A 56 -6.54 4.15 -0.08
C ASN A 56 -7.48 3.21 0.69
N LYS A 57 -7.59 3.41 2.01
CA LYS A 57 -8.55 2.66 2.84
C LYS A 57 -9.98 2.91 2.41
N PHE A 58 -10.35 4.17 2.18
CA PHE A 58 -11.68 4.59 1.74
C PHE A 58 -12.07 3.97 0.38
N ARG A 59 -11.14 3.96 -0.58
CA ARG A 59 -11.33 3.31 -1.89
C ARG A 59 -11.52 1.79 -1.75
N LEU A 60 -10.76 1.15 -0.86
CA LEU A 60 -10.89 -0.29 -0.61
C LEU A 60 -12.25 -0.62 0.01
N ASP A 61 -12.71 0.16 1.00
CA ASP A 61 -14.03 -0.05 1.60
C ASP A 61 -15.14 0.00 0.55
N GLU A 62 -15.07 0.99 -0.36
CA GLU A 62 -16.06 1.15 -1.40
C GLU A 62 -16.09 -0.04 -2.37
N ILE A 63 -14.92 -0.53 -2.77
CA ILE A 63 -14.79 -1.75 -3.59
C ILE A 63 -15.37 -2.96 -2.83
N LEU A 64 -15.08 -3.10 -1.54
CA LEU A 64 -15.55 -4.21 -0.72
C LEU A 64 -17.07 -4.18 -0.53
N ILE A 65 -17.65 -3.01 -0.29
CA ILE A 65 -19.10 -2.80 -0.19
C ILE A 65 -19.77 -3.19 -1.50
N ASN A 66 -19.25 -2.70 -2.63
CA ASN A 66 -19.76 -3.06 -3.96
C ASN A 66 -19.65 -4.57 -4.23
N HIS A 67 -18.56 -5.21 -3.80
CA HIS A 67 -18.38 -6.65 -3.96
C HIS A 67 -19.35 -7.46 -3.10
N GLN A 68 -19.49 -7.14 -1.81
CA GLN A 68 -20.34 -7.86 -0.86
C GLN A 68 -21.83 -7.77 -1.22
N LEU A 69 -22.26 -6.62 -1.74
CA LEU A 69 -23.65 -6.39 -2.13
C LEU A 69 -24.01 -6.93 -3.53
N LYS A 70 -23.12 -7.72 -4.16
CA LYS A 70 -23.32 -8.36 -5.49
C LYS A 70 -23.78 -7.39 -6.58
N GLY A 71 -23.39 -6.11 -6.50
CA GLY A 71 -23.85 -5.06 -7.41
C GLY A 71 -23.04 -3.77 -7.26
N VAL A 72 -23.07 -2.92 -8.28
CA VAL A 72 -22.40 -1.61 -8.24
C VAL A 72 -23.25 -0.64 -7.41
N TYR A 73 -23.10 -0.69 -6.09
CA TYR A 73 -23.85 0.16 -5.17
C TYR A 73 -23.38 1.62 -5.24
N THR A 74 -22.11 1.84 -5.57
CA THR A 74 -21.57 3.15 -5.90
C THR A 74 -20.97 3.15 -7.31
N MET A 75 -21.62 3.85 -8.23
CA MET A 75 -21.06 4.20 -9.56
C MET A 75 -20.08 5.39 -9.47
N ARG A 76 -19.60 5.69 -8.27
CA ARG A 76 -18.77 6.87 -8.00
C ARG A 76 -17.47 6.74 -8.77
N THR A 77 -17.20 7.72 -9.62
CA THR A 77 -15.92 7.81 -10.31
C THR A 77 -14.82 8.06 -9.28
N ALA A 78 -13.58 7.67 -9.60
CA ALA A 78 -12.44 7.92 -8.72
C ALA A 78 -12.32 9.40 -8.27
N ALA A 79 -12.78 10.35 -9.10
CA ALA A 79 -12.86 11.76 -8.75
C ALA A 79 -13.86 12.01 -7.60
N THR A 80 -15.12 11.57 -7.76
CA THR A 80 -16.16 11.73 -6.72
C THR A 80 -15.79 11.04 -5.41
N VAL A 81 -15.12 9.88 -5.46
CA VAL A 81 -14.60 9.20 -4.26
C VAL A 81 -13.55 10.05 -3.56
N THR A 82 -12.68 10.68 -4.33
CA THR A 82 -11.63 11.56 -3.79
C THR A 82 -12.22 12.82 -3.17
N GLU A 83 -13.26 13.41 -3.78
CA GLU A 83 -13.98 14.56 -3.21
C GLU A 83 -14.66 14.21 -1.89
N VAL A 84 -15.40 13.10 -1.84
CA VAL A 84 -16.06 12.62 -0.62
C VAL A 84 -15.01 12.32 0.46
N ALA A 85 -13.93 11.64 0.12
CA ALA A 85 -12.83 11.38 1.04
C ALA A 85 -12.17 12.69 1.54
N THR A 86 -12.00 13.68 0.67
CA THR A 86 -11.46 14.99 1.06
C THR A 86 -12.38 15.69 2.08
N HIS A 87 -13.68 15.68 1.83
CA HIS A 87 -14.66 16.23 2.76
C HIS A 87 -14.66 15.48 4.10
N ALA A 88 -14.73 14.15 4.06
CA ALA A 88 -14.67 13.28 5.24
C ALA A 88 -13.40 13.51 6.05
N TRP A 89 -12.25 13.62 5.38
CA TRP A 89 -10.98 13.90 6.02
C TRP A 89 -11.02 15.25 6.76
N ARG A 90 -11.57 16.30 6.15
CA ARG A 90 -11.64 17.66 6.75
C ARG A 90 -12.47 17.70 8.04
N ILE A 91 -13.58 16.98 8.09
CA ILE A 91 -14.47 16.94 9.27
C ILE A 91 -14.01 15.94 10.33
N MET A 92 -13.17 14.97 9.96
CA MET A 92 -12.65 13.94 10.85
C MET A 92 -11.80 14.54 11.99
N THR A 93 -11.97 14.02 13.21
CA THR A 93 -11.25 14.52 14.39
C THR A 93 -9.76 14.19 14.32
N THR A 94 -8.95 14.89 15.11
CA THR A 94 -7.53 14.57 15.22
C THR A 94 -7.31 13.14 15.71
N ALA A 95 -8.13 12.65 16.64
CA ALA A 95 -8.05 11.29 17.17
C ALA A 95 -8.27 10.24 16.07
N ASP A 96 -9.29 10.43 15.22
CA ASP A 96 -9.59 9.54 14.11
C ASP A 96 -8.49 9.58 13.01
N ARG A 97 -7.79 10.71 12.88
CA ARG A 97 -6.65 10.84 11.95
C ARG A 97 -5.36 10.19 12.47
N MET A 98 -5.25 9.95 13.77
CA MET A 98 -4.00 9.45 14.40
C MET A 98 -3.47 8.15 13.78
N PRO A 99 -4.29 7.13 13.49
CA PRO A 99 -3.79 5.89 12.89
C PRO A 99 -3.09 6.14 11.54
N TYR A 100 -3.66 7.01 10.70
CA TYR A 100 -3.10 7.35 9.40
C TYR A 100 -1.82 8.18 9.52
N ILE A 101 -1.72 9.04 10.54
CA ILE A 101 -0.52 9.82 10.85
C ILE A 101 0.60 8.89 11.34
N GLN A 102 0.30 7.95 12.24
CA GLN A 102 1.28 6.98 12.73
C GLN A 102 1.79 6.10 11.59
N LEU A 103 0.90 5.62 10.73
CA LEU A 103 1.27 4.84 9.56
C LEU A 103 2.17 5.63 8.60
N ALA A 104 1.83 6.89 8.33
CA ALA A 104 2.64 7.78 7.50
C ALA A 104 4.05 7.98 8.04
N ARG A 105 4.21 8.16 9.36
CA ARG A 105 5.53 8.25 10.01
C ARG A 105 6.34 6.97 9.84
N LYS A 106 5.71 5.79 10.00
CA LYS A 106 6.39 4.51 9.75
C LYS A 106 6.85 4.38 8.30
N ALA A 107 5.97 4.75 7.35
CA ALA A 107 6.28 4.73 5.92
C ALA A 107 7.43 5.68 5.56
N GLU A 108 7.46 6.87 6.16
CA GLU A 108 8.53 7.84 5.99
C GLU A 108 9.89 7.29 6.43
N HIS A 109 9.96 6.68 7.62
CA HIS A 109 11.21 6.04 8.08
C HIS A 109 11.70 4.95 7.13
N ILE A 110 10.80 4.13 6.60
CA ILE A 110 11.13 3.08 5.63
C ILE A 110 11.62 3.69 4.32
N GLN A 111 10.96 4.74 3.83
CA GLN A 111 11.38 5.44 2.61
C GLN A 111 12.75 6.07 2.79
N GLN A 112 13.02 6.72 3.93
CA GLN A 112 14.33 7.26 4.26
C GLN A 112 15.40 6.16 4.34
N ALA A 113 15.10 5.03 4.99
CA ALA A 113 16.02 3.90 5.05
C ALA A 113 16.32 3.31 3.66
N ARG A 114 15.32 3.23 2.78
CA ARG A 114 15.49 2.81 1.37
C ARG A 114 16.34 3.79 0.59
N VAL A 115 16.08 5.09 0.73
CA VAL A 115 16.89 6.14 0.09
C VAL A 115 18.35 6.01 0.52
N LEU A 116 18.63 5.83 1.82
CA LEU A 116 19.99 5.59 2.33
C LEU A 116 20.61 4.29 1.80
N HIS A 117 19.81 3.23 1.63
CA HIS A 117 20.27 1.95 1.10
C HIS A 117 20.61 2.03 -0.40
N PHE A 118 19.76 2.67 -1.21
CA PHE A 118 19.92 2.73 -2.67
C PHE A 118 20.84 3.86 -3.14
N LEU A 119 20.88 5.00 -2.45
CA LEU A 119 21.79 6.12 -2.78
C LEU A 119 23.17 5.98 -2.13
N GLY A 120 23.38 4.97 -1.27
CA GLY A 120 24.60 4.80 -0.52
C GLY A 120 24.87 5.95 0.46
N LYS A 121 25.82 5.75 1.38
CA LYS A 121 26.34 6.84 2.23
C LYS A 121 27.33 7.72 1.45
N ASP A 122 27.00 8.15 0.24
CA ASP A 122 27.91 8.90 -0.65
C ASP A 122 28.10 10.38 -0.27
N CYS A 123 27.86 10.71 1.01
CA CYS A 123 28.24 12.00 1.60
C CYS A 123 29.51 11.92 2.47
N ARG A 124 30.22 10.78 2.54
CA ARG A 124 31.62 10.81 3.01
C ARG A 124 32.50 11.30 1.88
N ARG A 125 32.45 12.62 1.63
CA ARG A 125 33.50 13.34 0.91
C ARG A 125 34.85 12.85 1.47
N ARG A 126 35.60 12.17 0.63
CA ARG A 126 37.04 11.96 0.79
C ARG A 126 37.69 13.34 0.85
N THR A 127 37.85 13.92 2.04
CA THR A 127 38.99 14.80 2.28
C THR A 127 40.19 13.88 2.42
N LYS A 128 40.90 13.69 1.30
CA LYS A 128 42.24 13.12 1.30
C LYS A 128 43.21 14.12 1.98
N PRO A 129 44.31 13.62 2.57
CA PRO A 129 45.15 14.32 3.54
C PRO A 129 45.87 15.55 3.00
#